data_AF-A0A382CEU8-F1
#
_entry.id   AF-A0A382CEU8-F1
#
_cell.length_a   1.000
_cell.length_b   1.000
_cell.length_c   1.000
_cell.angle_alpha   90.00
_cell.angle_beta   90.00
_cell.angle_gamma   90.00
#
_symmetry.space_group_name_H-M   'P 1'
#
loop_
_entity.id
_entity.type
_entity.pdbx_description
1 polymer ?
#
loop_
_entity_poly.entity_id
_entity_poly.type
_entity_poly.pdbx_seq_one_letter_code
_entity_poly.pdbx_strand_id
1 'polypeptide(L)'
;MSTYYLPKERCTLDQARKNSEIRGIEIINVQKTVYRCEGFGAKACISIENGWIRGGWQYGPNDTETVQFILSQVSNCDWISEYGEEFFAYLNWDEKERFLSAREAADDVIENAKMEGYTLTKQEAIKDELHYELGERARFGIGDTLPLANAVKEFE
;
A
#
# COMPACT_ATOMS: atom_id res chain seq x y z
N MET A 1 -0.19 -12.02 14.33
CA MET A 1 -0.73 -10.93 13.50
C MET A 1 -0.01 -10.98 12.17
N SER A 2 -0.72 -10.85 11.05
CA SER A 2 -0.09 -10.85 9.73
C SER A 2 0.31 -9.42 9.41
N THR A 3 1.59 -9.19 9.11
CA THR A 3 2.08 -7.85 8.74
C THR A 3 1.49 -7.41 7.41
N TYR A 4 0.99 -6.18 7.36
CA TYR A 4 0.49 -5.55 6.14
C TYR A 4 1.56 -4.71 5.45
N TYR A 5 1.51 -4.67 4.11
CA TYR A 5 2.45 -3.94 3.27
C TYR A 5 1.74 -3.12 2.20
N LEU A 6 2.33 -1.99 1.83
CA LEU A 6 1.89 -1.12 0.76
C LEU A 6 2.96 -1.00 -0.33
N PRO A 7 2.58 -1.01 -1.62
CA PRO A 7 3.53 -0.83 -2.70
C PRO A 7 3.94 0.64 -2.79
N LYS A 8 5.24 0.90 -3.03
CA LYS A 8 5.74 2.27 -3.23
C LYS A 8 5.36 2.87 -4.59
N GLU A 9 4.91 2.01 -5.50
CA GLU A 9 4.53 2.39 -6.86
C GLU A 9 3.22 1.67 -7.24
N ARG A 10 2.44 2.29 -8.12
CA ARG A 10 1.19 1.71 -8.61
C ARG A 10 1.49 0.59 -9.60
N CYS A 11 0.98 -0.61 -9.31
CA CYS A 11 1.14 -1.79 -10.17
C CYS A 11 -0.23 -2.39 -10.50
N THR A 12 -0.51 -2.66 -11.79
CA THR A 12 -1.75 -3.33 -12.21
C THR A 12 -1.65 -4.84 -12.03
N LEU A 13 -2.78 -5.53 -11.91
CA LEU A 13 -2.79 -7.00 -11.90
C LEU A 13 -2.18 -7.59 -13.18
N ASP A 14 -2.42 -6.99 -14.34
CA ASP A 14 -1.88 -7.46 -15.61
C ASP A 14 -0.36 -7.33 -15.67
N GLN A 15 0.18 -6.21 -15.17
CA GLN A 15 1.63 -6.03 -15.04
C GLN A 15 2.22 -7.04 -14.06
N ALA A 16 1.58 -7.24 -12.91
CA ALA A 16 2.02 -8.21 -11.92
C ALA A 16 2.06 -9.65 -12.45
N ARG A 17 1.08 -10.02 -13.29
CA ARG A 17 1.06 -11.32 -13.99
C ARG A 17 2.24 -11.45 -14.95
N LYS A 18 2.52 -10.44 -15.76
CA LYS A 18 3.69 -10.45 -16.67
C LYS A 18 5.02 -10.54 -15.92
N ASN A 19 5.18 -9.72 -14.89
CA ASN A 19 6.36 -9.75 -14.02
C ASN A 19 6.58 -11.12 -13.39
N SER A 20 5.49 -11.76 -12.97
CA SER A 20 5.48 -13.09 -12.36
C SER A 20 5.77 -14.19 -13.36
N GLU A 21 5.21 -14.13 -14.57
CA GLU A 21 5.45 -15.07 -15.66
C GLU A 21 6.93 -15.16 -16.02
N ILE A 22 7.59 -14.00 -16.21
CA ILE A 22 9.03 -13.91 -16.51
C ILE A 22 9.88 -14.56 -15.40
N ARG A 23 9.41 -14.50 -14.15
CA ARG A 23 10.14 -14.97 -12.97
C ARG A 23 9.74 -16.37 -12.49
N GLY A 24 8.77 -17.00 -13.13
CA GLY A 24 8.22 -18.28 -12.67
C GLY A 24 7.52 -18.20 -11.31
N ILE A 25 6.82 -17.10 -11.03
CA ILE A 25 5.98 -16.92 -9.84
C ILE A 25 4.53 -17.23 -10.21
N GLU A 26 3.87 -18.06 -9.43
CA GLU A 26 2.44 -18.34 -9.61
C GLU A 26 1.59 -17.25 -8.95
N ILE A 27 0.62 -16.70 -9.69
CA ILE A 27 -0.43 -15.82 -9.15
C ILE A 27 -1.78 -16.56 -9.19
N ILE A 28 -2.29 -16.93 -8.02
CA ILE A 28 -3.49 -17.75 -7.86
C ILE A 28 -4.61 -16.88 -7.29
N ASN A 29 -5.74 -16.77 -7.99
CA ASN A 29 -6.91 -16.11 -7.41
C ASN A 29 -7.52 -17.00 -6.31
N VAL A 30 -7.58 -16.50 -5.08
CA VAL A 30 -8.12 -17.26 -3.93
C VAL A 30 -9.46 -16.70 -3.46
N GLN A 31 -9.70 -15.40 -3.68
CA GLN A 31 -10.97 -14.72 -3.40
C GLN A 31 -11.16 -13.57 -4.39
N LYS A 32 -12.35 -12.96 -4.42
CA LYS A 32 -12.75 -11.93 -5.40
C LYS A 32 -11.67 -10.87 -5.67
N THR A 33 -11.06 -10.34 -4.62
CA THR A 33 -10.03 -9.29 -4.69
C THR A 33 -8.67 -9.74 -4.15
N VAL A 34 -8.49 -11.04 -3.86
CA VAL A 34 -7.27 -11.54 -3.21
C VAL A 34 -6.59 -12.59 -4.08
N TYR A 35 -5.30 -12.40 -4.30
CA TYR A 35 -4.46 -13.32 -5.04
C TYR A 35 -3.31 -13.76 -4.18
N ARG A 36 -2.95 -15.03 -4.27
CA ARG A 36 -1.76 -15.59 -3.66
C ARG A 36 -0.63 -15.61 -4.67
N CYS A 37 0.54 -15.18 -4.24
CA CYS A 37 1.78 -15.25 -5.02
C CYS A 37 2.65 -16.35 -4.40
N GLU A 38 3.10 -17.32 -5.19
CA GLU A 38 3.97 -18.41 -4.74
C GLU A 38 5.16 -18.58 -5.70
N GLY A 39 6.39 -18.55 -5.19
CA GLY A 39 7.60 -18.68 -5.99
C GLY A 39 8.86 -18.59 -5.14
N PHE A 40 9.96 -19.21 -5.55
CA PHE A 40 11.24 -19.21 -4.81
C PHE A 40 11.15 -19.73 -3.35
N GLY A 41 10.17 -20.59 -3.04
CA GLY A 41 9.87 -21.00 -1.66
C GLY A 41 9.17 -19.92 -0.81
N ALA A 42 8.95 -18.73 -1.36
CA ALA A 42 8.24 -17.62 -0.75
C ALA A 42 6.75 -17.64 -1.15
N LYS A 43 5.92 -17.07 -0.26
CA LYS A 43 4.47 -16.95 -0.41
C LYS A 43 3.96 -15.67 0.23
N ALA A 44 3.08 -14.98 -0.48
CA ALA A 44 2.39 -13.79 0.00
C ALA A 44 0.98 -13.73 -0.58
N CYS A 45 0.14 -12.87 -0.02
CA CYS A 45 -1.10 -12.46 -0.66
C CYS A 45 -0.99 -11.01 -1.11
N ILE A 46 -1.67 -10.68 -2.20
CA ILE A 46 -1.91 -9.31 -2.68
C ILE A 46 -3.41 -9.06 -2.76
N SER A 47 -3.83 -7.84 -2.43
CA SER A 47 -5.19 -7.35 -2.66
C SER A 47 -5.26 -6.52 -3.93
N ILE A 48 -6.37 -6.65 -4.67
CA ILE A 48 -6.67 -5.89 -5.87
C ILE A 48 -7.88 -5.00 -5.64
N GLU A 49 -7.73 -3.72 -5.92
CA GLU A 49 -8.80 -2.73 -5.90
C GLU A 49 -8.76 -1.91 -7.19
N ASN A 50 -9.90 -1.79 -7.87
CA ASN A 50 -10.02 -1.03 -9.13
C ASN A 50 -8.96 -1.40 -10.21
N GLY A 51 -8.52 -2.67 -10.24
CA GLY A 51 -7.52 -3.18 -11.19
C GLY A 51 -6.06 -3.02 -10.75
N TRP A 52 -5.81 -2.43 -9.59
CA TRP A 52 -4.50 -2.15 -9.04
C TRP A 52 -4.19 -2.99 -7.81
N ILE A 53 -2.92 -3.34 -7.61
CA ILE A 53 -2.42 -3.93 -6.36
C ILE A 53 -2.49 -2.87 -5.27
N ARG A 54 -3.31 -3.10 -4.24
CA ARG A 54 -3.54 -2.14 -3.15
C ARG A 54 -2.66 -2.38 -1.93
N GLY A 55 -2.32 -3.64 -1.70
CA GLY A 55 -1.48 -4.04 -0.58
C GLY A 55 -1.16 -5.52 -0.61
N GLY A 56 -0.41 -5.96 0.39
CA GLY A 56 0.05 -7.32 0.52
C GLY A 56 0.22 -7.74 1.96
N TRP A 57 0.23 -9.03 2.22
CA TRP A 57 0.45 -9.57 3.56
C TRP A 57 1.03 -10.98 3.51
N GLN A 58 1.58 -11.39 4.63
CA GLN A 58 2.15 -12.72 4.81
C GLN A 58 1.10 -13.82 4.61
N TYR A 59 1.47 -14.84 3.83
CA TYR A 59 0.75 -16.10 3.74
C TYR A 59 1.72 -17.25 4.07
N GLY A 60 1.36 -18.10 5.04
CA GLY A 60 2.23 -19.18 5.48
C GLY A 60 3.38 -18.72 6.41
N PRO A 61 4.39 -19.57 6.64
CA PRO A 61 5.41 -19.36 7.69
C PRO A 61 6.58 -18.45 7.28
N ASN A 62 6.42 -17.57 6.29
CA ASN A 62 7.51 -16.73 5.78
C ASN A 62 7.81 -15.56 6.71
N ASP A 63 9.08 -15.20 6.86
CA ASP A 63 9.47 -13.96 7.53
C ASP A 63 9.16 -12.72 6.68
N THR A 64 9.27 -11.54 7.30
CA THR A 64 9.03 -10.23 6.69
C THR A 64 9.86 -9.99 5.43
N GLU A 65 11.14 -10.35 5.44
CA GLU A 65 12.06 -10.13 4.32
C GLU A 65 11.64 -10.98 3.11
N THR A 66 11.27 -12.24 3.35
CA THR A 66 10.79 -13.17 2.34
C THR A 66 9.47 -12.71 1.72
N VAL A 67 8.57 -12.15 2.53
CA VAL A 67 7.30 -11.59 2.04
C VAL A 67 7.55 -10.34 1.20
N GLN A 68 8.37 -9.40 1.68
CA GLN A 68 8.74 -8.21 0.90
C GLN A 68 9.43 -8.59 -0.41
N PHE A 69 10.33 -9.57 -0.38
CA PHE A 69 11.02 -10.06 -1.57
C PHE A 69 10.03 -10.51 -2.65
N ILE A 70 9.11 -11.43 -2.34
CA ILE A 70 8.15 -11.92 -3.35
C ILE A 70 7.18 -10.82 -3.80
N LEU A 71 6.74 -9.95 -2.88
CA LEU A 71 5.90 -8.80 -3.24
C LEU A 71 6.62 -7.88 -4.23
N SER A 72 7.90 -7.57 -4.01
CA SER A 72 8.71 -6.76 -4.92
C SER A 72 8.94 -7.45 -6.26
N GLN A 73 9.11 -8.78 -6.28
CA GLN A 73 9.23 -9.51 -7.56
C GLN A 73 7.94 -9.46 -8.38
N VAL A 74 6.79 -9.53 -7.71
CA VAL A 74 5.47 -9.48 -8.36
C VAL A 74 5.17 -8.08 -8.89
N SER A 75 5.37 -7.04 -8.08
CA SER A 75 5.05 -5.66 -8.48
C SER A 75 6.12 -5.00 -9.33
N ASN A 76 7.36 -5.48 -9.23
CA ASN A 76 8.58 -4.81 -9.70
C ASN A 76 8.77 -3.40 -9.12
N CYS A 77 8.45 -3.26 -7.83
CA CYS A 77 8.71 -2.06 -7.04
C CYS A 77 8.98 -2.44 -5.58
N ASP A 78 9.53 -1.52 -4.81
CA ASP A 78 9.68 -1.71 -3.38
C ASP A 78 8.35 -1.59 -2.63
N TRP A 79 8.34 -2.10 -1.40
CA TRP A 79 7.17 -2.14 -0.51
C TRP A 79 7.53 -1.61 0.88
N ILE A 80 6.55 -1.02 1.57
CA ILE A 80 6.67 -0.59 2.95
C ILE A 80 5.75 -1.40 3.86
N SER A 81 6.22 -1.79 5.04
CA SER A 81 5.40 -2.45 6.07
C SER A 81 4.67 -1.45 6.95
N GLU A 82 3.58 -1.87 7.57
CA GLU A 82 2.82 -1.07 8.57
C GLU A 82 3.63 -0.64 9.80
N TYR A 83 4.80 -1.25 10.03
CA TYR A 83 5.73 -0.87 11.09
C TYR A 83 6.80 0.12 10.64
N GLY A 84 6.86 0.43 9.34
CA GLY A 84 7.81 1.40 8.80
C GLY A 84 7.32 2.83 8.98
N GLU A 85 8.24 3.74 9.31
CA GLU A 85 7.91 5.15 9.54
C GLU A 85 7.27 5.82 8.32
N GLU A 86 7.59 5.39 7.10
CA GLU A 86 7.06 5.96 5.85
C GLU A 86 5.69 5.38 5.45
N PHE A 87 5.11 4.45 6.22
CA PHE A 87 3.88 3.76 5.84
C PHE A 87 2.72 4.70 5.49
N PHE A 88 2.47 5.70 6.36
CA PHE A 88 1.41 6.69 6.13
C PHE A 88 1.62 7.51 4.85
N ALA A 89 2.88 7.73 4.47
CA ALA A 89 3.23 8.48 3.28
C ALA A 89 2.86 7.74 1.97
N TYR A 90 2.72 6.41 2.03
CA TYR A 90 2.29 5.54 0.91
C TYR A 90 0.85 5.04 1.05
N LEU A 91 0.12 5.46 2.09
CA LEU A 91 -1.23 4.97 2.37
C LEU A 91 -2.19 5.24 1.22
N ASN A 92 -2.14 6.44 0.63
CA ASN A 92 -3.06 6.89 -0.42
C ASN A 92 -2.30 7.21 -1.72
N TRP A 93 -2.91 6.97 -2.88
CA TRP A 93 -2.24 7.15 -4.18
C TRP A 93 -2.36 8.54 -4.77
N ASP A 94 -3.47 9.22 -4.52
CA ASP A 94 -3.80 10.52 -5.09
C ASP A 94 -4.58 11.41 -4.11
N GLU A 95 -4.76 12.67 -4.48
CA GLU A 95 -5.44 13.68 -3.64
C GLU A 95 -6.86 13.27 -3.26
N LYS A 96 -7.56 12.57 -4.16
CA LYS A 96 -8.94 12.16 -3.91
C LYS A 96 -9.00 11.09 -2.84
N GLU A 97 -8.11 10.10 -2.88
CA GLU A 97 -8.00 9.08 -1.85
C GLU A 97 -7.65 9.68 -0.49
N ARG A 98 -6.69 10.62 -0.45
CA ARG A 98 -6.34 11.37 0.77
C ARG A 98 -7.54 12.09 1.35
N PHE A 99 -8.28 12.80 0.52
CA PHE A 99 -9.48 13.52 0.95
C PHE A 99 -10.56 12.58 1.49
N LEU A 100 -10.77 11.42 0.86
CA LEU A 100 -11.72 10.42 1.34
C LEU A 100 -11.29 9.84 2.68
N SER A 101 -10.01 9.47 2.82
CA SER A 101 -9.43 8.97 4.06
C SER A 101 -9.54 9.99 5.20
N ALA A 102 -9.16 11.25 4.95
CA ALA A 102 -9.29 12.34 5.92
C ALA A 102 -10.74 12.58 6.33
N ARG A 103 -11.70 12.44 5.39
CA ARG A 103 -13.14 12.58 5.69
C ARG A 103 -13.68 11.44 6.55
N GLU A 104 -13.16 10.23 6.39
CA GLU A 104 -13.52 9.06 7.20
C GLU A 104 -12.92 9.17 8.60
N ALA A 105 -11.67 9.64 8.72
CA ALA A 105 -10.98 9.84 10.01
C ALA A 105 -11.48 11.08 10.78
N ALA A 106 -12.16 12.02 10.11
CA ALA A 106 -12.53 13.31 10.71
C ALA A 106 -13.33 13.19 12.03
N ASP A 107 -14.20 12.19 12.14
CA ASP A 107 -15.01 12.03 13.36
C ASP A 107 -14.14 11.54 14.54
N ASP A 108 -13.19 10.64 14.29
CA ASP A 108 -12.21 10.16 15.29
C ASP A 108 -11.27 11.29 15.74
N VAL A 109 -10.84 12.14 14.80
CA VAL A 109 -10.00 13.32 15.09
C VAL A 109 -10.73 14.32 15.97
N ILE A 110 -12.03 14.54 15.73
CA ILE A 110 -12.86 15.38 16.60
C ILE A 110 -12.96 14.77 18.00
N GLU A 111 -13.10 13.45 18.12
CA GLU A 111 -13.14 12.79 19.41
C GLU A 111 -11.81 12.92 20.18
N ASN A 112 -10.68 12.73 19.50
CA ASN A 112 -9.36 12.92 20.09
C ASN A 112 -9.14 14.37 20.54
N ALA A 113 -9.49 15.35 19.71
CA ALA A 113 -9.42 16.78 20.06
C ALA A 113 -10.20 17.12 21.33
N LYS A 114 -11.39 16.53 21.51
CA LYS A 114 -12.19 16.71 22.73
C LYS A 114 -11.48 16.16 23.97
N MET A 115 -10.79 15.03 23.85
CA MET A 115 -10.00 14.46 24.95
C MET A 115 -8.81 15.36 25.32
N GLU A 116 -8.26 16.07 24.35
CA GLU A 116 -7.17 17.05 24.53
C GLU A 116 -7.66 18.45 24.98
N GLY A 117 -8.98 18.64 25.11
CA GLY A 117 -9.58 19.84 25.67
C GLY A 117 -9.90 20.96 24.68
N TYR A 118 -9.92 20.67 23.37
CA TYR A 118 -10.40 21.60 22.34
C TYR A 118 -11.50 20.98 21.48
N THR A 119 -12.07 21.77 20.57
CA THR A 119 -13.15 21.32 19.70
C THR A 119 -12.80 21.71 18.27
N LEU A 120 -12.94 20.75 17.36
CA LEU A 120 -12.77 20.95 15.93
C LEU A 120 -14.12 20.81 15.24
N THR A 121 -14.33 21.60 14.20
CA THR A 121 -15.34 21.32 13.17
C THR A 121 -14.89 20.15 12.30
N LYS A 122 -15.83 19.53 11.57
CA LYS A 122 -15.50 18.49 10.60
C LYS A 122 -14.55 18.97 9.49
N GLN A 123 -14.67 20.23 9.09
CA GLN A 123 -13.78 20.79 8.08
C GLN A 123 -12.35 21.01 8.60
N GLU A 124 -12.20 21.41 9.86
CA GLU A 124 -10.88 21.54 10.50
C GLU A 124 -10.23 20.17 10.69
N ALA A 125 -10.97 19.17 11.19
CA ALA A 125 -10.46 17.81 11.33
C ALA A 125 -9.99 17.22 9.98
N ILE A 126 -10.75 17.41 8.89
CA ILE A 126 -10.32 16.99 7.55
C ILE A 126 -9.02 17.71 7.13
N LYS A 127 -8.92 19.01 7.41
CA LYS A 127 -7.74 19.79 7.05
C LYS A 127 -6.50 19.34 7.83
N ASP A 128 -6.66 19.00 9.10
CA ASP A 128 -5.57 18.53 9.96
C ASP A 128 -5.05 17.17 9.49
N GLU A 129 -5.94 16.23 9.15
CA GLU A 129 -5.55 14.93 8.58
C GLU A 129 -4.84 15.05 7.23
N LEU A 130 -5.37 15.90 6.34
CA LEU A 130 -4.70 16.18 5.07
C LEU A 130 -3.32 16.81 5.28
N HIS A 131 -3.19 17.71 6.27
CA HIS A 131 -1.92 18.32 6.60
C HIS A 131 -0.91 17.30 7.12
N TYR A 132 -1.36 16.38 7.99
CA TYR A 132 -0.54 15.28 8.49
C TYR A 132 -0.03 14.41 7.34
N GLU A 133 -0.91 13.91 6.47
CA GLU A 133 -0.50 13.01 5.39
C GLU A 133 0.43 13.69 4.38
N LEU A 134 0.13 14.93 3.99
CA LEU A 134 1.00 15.71 3.10
C LEU A 134 2.36 16.00 3.76
N GLY A 135 2.38 16.18 5.08
CA GLY A 135 3.60 16.29 5.88
C GLY A 135 4.46 15.03 5.80
N GLU A 136 3.86 13.85 5.97
CA GLU A 136 4.57 12.57 5.85
C GLU A 136 5.10 12.36 4.42
N ARG A 137 4.31 12.66 3.38
CA ARG A 137 4.79 12.60 1.99
C ARG A 137 5.97 13.53 1.76
N ALA A 138 5.91 14.76 2.25
CA ALA A 138 7.01 15.70 2.14
C ALA A 138 8.27 15.22 2.90
N ARG A 139 8.10 14.67 4.10
CA ARG A 139 9.17 14.11 4.93
C ARG A 139 9.94 13.00 4.23
N PHE A 140 9.25 12.16 3.45
CA PHE A 140 9.84 11.04 2.71
C PHE A 140 10.08 11.34 1.22
N GLY A 141 9.92 12.59 0.77
CA GLY A 141 10.18 12.99 -0.61
C GLY A 141 9.22 12.38 -1.65
N ILE A 142 8.01 12.01 -1.22
CA ILE A 142 6.99 11.38 -2.08
C ILE A 142 6.18 12.47 -2.78
N GLY A 143 6.03 12.32 -4.10
CA GLY A 143 5.18 13.21 -4.89
C GLY A 143 3.70 13.14 -4.52
N ASP A 144 2.93 14.08 -5.04
CA ASP A 144 1.48 14.14 -4.80
C ASP A 144 0.73 12.89 -5.31
N THR A 145 1.26 12.26 -6.35
CA THR A 145 0.78 10.96 -6.85
C THR A 145 1.89 9.93 -6.84
N LEU A 146 1.57 8.67 -6.48
CA LEU A 146 2.55 7.59 -6.61
C LEU A 146 2.87 7.31 -8.09
N PRO A 147 4.15 7.05 -8.43
CA PRO A 147 4.54 6.70 -9.79
C PRO A 147 4.00 5.32 -10.18
N LEU A 148 4.10 4.97 -11.46
CA LEU A 148 3.79 3.64 -11.96
C LEU A 148 5.03 2.75 -11.84
N ALA A 149 4.83 1.52 -11.35
CA ALA A 149 5.88 0.51 -11.31
C ALA A 149 6.44 0.26 -12.71
N ASN A 150 7.75 0.05 -12.83
CA ASN A 150 8.36 -0.34 -14.09
C ASN A 150 7.97 -1.78 -14.44
N ALA A 151 7.68 -2.06 -15.71
CA ALA A 151 7.43 -3.43 -16.15
C ALA A 151 8.77 -4.16 -16.38
N VAL A 152 8.83 -5.43 -16.00
CA VAL A 152 10.00 -6.26 -16.33
C VAL A 152 9.99 -6.66 -17.79
N LYS A 153 11.18 -6.63 -18.38
CA LYS A 153 11.41 -7.05 -19.76
C LYS A 153 12.08 -8.42 -19.76
N GLU A 154 11.75 -9.25 -20.74
CA GLU A 154 12.25 -10.64 -20.87
C GLU A 154 13.78 -10.77 -21.05
N PHE A 155 14.51 -9.66 -21.25
CA PHE A 155 15.94 -9.66 -21.59
C PHE A 155 16.77 -8.67 -20.75
N GLU A 156 16.31 -8.32 -19.55
CA GLU A 156 17.12 -7.61 -18.54
C GLU A 156 17.77 -8.59 -17.56
#